data_AF-A0A7C1F795-F1
#
_entry.id   AF-A0A7C1F795-F1
#
_cell.length_a   1.000
_cell.length_b   1.000
_cell.length_c   1.000
_cell.angle_alpha   90.00
_cell.angle_beta   90.00
_cell.angle_gamma   90.00
#
_symmetry.space_group_name_H-M   'P 1'
#
loop_
_entity.id
_entity.type
_entity.pdbx_description
1 polymer ?
#
loop_
_entity_poly.entity_id
_entity_poly.type
_entity_poly.pdbx_seq_one_letter_code
_entity_poly.pdbx_strand_id
1 'polypeptide(L)'
;MRSWLEGITTGLPRTFWFLWLGTLINRVGIFVLPFLTLYLTSQRNLPVEQATFIASLFGIGAFIAQFIGGYTTDRWGRRPTMLISLFGTPIVLLVLSVLQDFSALALATFALGIFTDLYRPASSAIIIDVVEPQHRPRAFSLRFWAINLGAGVGLTLGGMLARENYQLLFIGDAITTALYGLVILFFVTETRPTRQESQPTLSPETAPTPSETQSGGVLLFVLLITLLTLIINAVYRQVDATLGLAMIDSGLTEVDFGWVVAINALVIVLLTLSLNRHMERHNRFWVMALGFLLIGIGYGVYVFTDAIPPGTLVFALGVVLWTLGEILTAPLPTAIVADISPIHRRGMYQGILGSAYGMGYFVGPALGGLILSRAGEDALWIVCFVTCAIVAAMMLTIAQPFFRRLRTAPPA
;
A
#
# COMPACT_ATOMS: atom_id res chain seq x y z
N MET A 1 -11.83 21.10 21.45
CA MET A 1 -10.62 20.28 21.12
C MET A 1 -10.39 19.16 22.14
N ARG A 2 -10.37 19.43 23.47
CA ARG A 2 -10.25 18.36 24.50
C ARG A 2 -11.36 17.30 24.45
N SER A 3 -12.64 17.70 24.38
CA SER A 3 -13.77 16.75 24.27
C SER A 3 -13.77 15.91 22.97
N TRP A 4 -13.24 16.47 21.88
CA TRP A 4 -13.06 15.76 20.61
C TRP A 4 -11.90 14.76 20.67
N LEU A 5 -10.77 15.14 21.30
CA LEU A 5 -9.64 14.24 21.54
C LEU A 5 -9.99 13.13 22.52
N GLU A 6 -10.71 13.41 23.60
CA GLU A 6 -11.23 12.41 24.53
C GLU A 6 -12.21 11.45 23.84
N GLY A 7 -13.08 11.98 22.95
CA GLY A 7 -13.93 11.18 22.08
C GLY A 7 -13.17 10.34 21.04
N ILE A 8 -11.87 10.55 20.83
CA ILE A 8 -11.00 9.81 19.91
C ILE A 8 -10.03 8.86 20.63
N THR A 9 -9.70 9.09 21.91
CA THR A 9 -8.76 8.25 22.68
C THR A 9 -9.42 7.29 23.68
N THR A 10 -10.67 7.53 24.09
CA THR A 10 -11.42 6.67 25.02
C THR A 10 -11.71 5.26 24.46
N GLY A 11 -11.64 4.24 25.31
CA GLY A 11 -12.04 2.86 24.97
C GLY A 11 -10.99 2.00 24.26
N LEU A 12 -9.77 2.52 24.04
CA LEU A 12 -8.67 1.78 23.41
C LEU A 12 -7.61 1.33 24.44
N PRO A 13 -7.20 0.05 24.44
CA PRO A 13 -6.28 -0.50 25.43
C PRO A 13 -4.84 0.03 25.26
N ARG A 14 -4.02 -0.07 26.30
CA ARG A 14 -2.60 0.34 26.26
C ARG A 14 -1.82 -0.33 25.12
N THR A 15 -2.06 -1.61 24.87
CA THR A 15 -1.42 -2.37 23.78
C THR A 15 -1.66 -1.74 22.41
N PHE A 16 -2.88 -1.21 22.16
CA PHE A 16 -3.17 -0.50 20.92
C PHE A 16 -2.31 0.76 20.78
N TRP A 17 -2.12 1.52 21.87
CA TRP A 17 -1.30 2.74 21.84
C TRP A 17 0.19 2.44 21.60
N PHE A 18 0.71 1.32 22.11
CA PHE A 18 2.07 0.89 21.77
C PHE A 18 2.20 0.51 20.29
N LEU A 19 1.22 -0.20 19.72
CA LEU A 19 1.18 -0.47 18.28
C LEU A 19 1.07 0.80 17.45
N TRP A 20 0.24 1.75 17.88
CA TRP A 20 0.03 3.02 17.20
C TRP A 20 1.30 3.87 17.20
N LEU A 21 1.94 4.02 18.36
CA LEU A 21 3.18 4.77 18.52
C LEU A 21 4.32 4.13 17.71
N GLY A 22 4.47 2.81 17.82
CA GLY A 22 5.47 2.07 17.07
C GLY A 22 5.25 2.14 15.55
N THR A 23 3.99 2.09 15.11
CA THR A 23 3.64 2.31 13.69
C THR A 23 4.00 3.73 13.26
N LEU A 24 3.71 4.74 14.06
CA LEU A 24 4.08 6.12 13.74
C LEU A 24 5.60 6.28 13.61
N ILE A 25 6.37 5.76 14.57
CA ILE A 25 7.86 5.80 14.55
C ILE A 25 8.38 5.13 13.28
N ASN A 26 7.94 3.90 13.01
CA ASN A 26 8.36 3.17 11.81
C ASN A 26 7.97 3.89 10.52
N ARG A 27 6.81 4.57 10.49
CA ARG A 27 6.35 5.28 9.29
C ARG A 27 7.03 6.62 9.08
N VAL A 28 7.53 7.26 10.14
CA VAL A 28 8.47 8.39 10.01
C VAL A 28 9.77 7.94 9.34
N GLY A 29 10.19 6.70 9.52
CA GLY A 29 11.43 6.20 8.94
C GLY A 29 11.32 5.46 7.61
N ILE A 30 10.19 5.54 6.89
CA ILE A 30 10.00 4.85 5.60
C ILE A 30 10.77 5.51 4.46
N PHE A 31 12.08 5.61 4.62
CA PHE A 31 12.97 6.36 3.76
C PHE A 31 13.41 5.56 2.54
N VAL A 32 13.69 4.27 2.71
CA VAL A 32 14.44 3.54 1.69
C VAL A 32 13.60 3.27 0.46
N LEU A 33 12.36 2.79 0.63
CA LEU A 33 11.56 2.36 -0.51
C LEU A 33 11.28 3.49 -1.53
N PRO A 34 10.82 4.69 -1.13
CA PRO A 34 10.52 5.77 -2.08
C PRO A 34 11.76 6.36 -2.77
N PHE A 35 12.93 6.20 -2.15
CA PHE A 35 14.21 6.71 -2.66
C PHE A 35 15.12 5.60 -3.22
N LEU A 36 14.67 4.34 -3.24
CA LEU A 36 15.52 3.20 -3.58
C LEU A 36 16.03 3.32 -5.02
N THR A 37 15.15 3.68 -5.95
CA THR A 37 15.53 3.83 -7.36
C THR A 37 16.50 5.00 -7.55
N LEU A 38 16.32 6.10 -6.82
CA LEU A 38 17.25 7.23 -6.82
C LEU A 38 18.63 6.82 -6.27
N TYR A 39 18.68 6.08 -5.16
CA TYR A 39 19.93 5.53 -4.64
C TYR A 39 20.64 4.61 -5.66
N LEU A 40 19.90 3.71 -6.30
CA LEU A 40 20.46 2.75 -7.26
C LEU A 40 20.97 3.44 -8.54
N THR A 41 20.31 4.51 -8.99
CA THR A 41 20.74 5.27 -10.18
C THR A 41 21.84 6.27 -9.83
N SER A 42 21.62 7.17 -8.86
CA SER A 42 22.53 8.26 -8.52
C SER A 42 23.80 7.79 -7.79
N GLN A 43 23.70 6.86 -6.85
CA GLN A 43 24.85 6.42 -6.04
C GLN A 43 25.47 5.11 -6.55
N ARG A 44 24.68 4.18 -7.08
CA ARG A 44 25.18 2.91 -7.64
C ARG A 44 25.41 2.95 -9.15
N ASN A 45 25.08 4.05 -9.82
CA ASN A 45 25.28 4.24 -11.26
C ASN A 45 24.64 3.12 -12.10
N LEU A 46 23.57 2.50 -11.60
CA LEU A 46 22.85 1.49 -12.36
C LEU A 46 21.95 2.17 -13.40
N PRO A 47 21.80 1.58 -14.60
CA PRO A 47 20.80 2.03 -15.55
C PRO A 47 19.39 2.03 -14.95
N VAL A 48 18.54 2.96 -15.38
CA VAL A 48 17.15 3.10 -14.89
C VAL A 48 16.39 1.76 -14.94
N GLU A 49 16.48 1.03 -16.06
CA GLU A 49 15.84 -0.29 -16.23
C GLU A 49 16.29 -1.29 -15.15
N GLN A 50 17.57 -1.29 -14.78
CA GLN A 50 18.11 -2.17 -13.74
C GLN A 50 17.66 -1.73 -12.34
N ALA A 51 17.70 -0.43 -12.06
CA ALA A 51 17.32 0.13 -10.78
C ALA A 51 15.84 -0.10 -10.46
N THR A 52 14.95 0.16 -11.42
CA THR A 52 13.51 -0.07 -11.22
C THR A 52 13.17 -1.56 -11.18
N PHE A 53 13.91 -2.40 -11.92
CA PHE A 53 13.77 -3.85 -11.81
C PHE A 53 14.16 -4.34 -10.41
N ILE A 54 15.29 -3.90 -9.85
CA ILE A 54 15.66 -4.23 -8.47
C ILE A 54 14.57 -3.75 -7.49
N ALA A 55 14.12 -2.50 -7.61
CA ALA A 55 13.05 -1.96 -6.77
C ALA A 55 11.75 -2.80 -6.87
N SER A 56 11.43 -3.31 -8.05
CA SER A 56 10.25 -4.16 -8.27
C SER A 56 10.29 -5.48 -7.48
N LEU A 57 11.49 -6.02 -7.21
CA LEU A 57 11.65 -7.28 -6.47
C LEU A 57 11.19 -7.18 -5.01
N PHE A 58 11.15 -5.97 -4.45
CA PHE A 58 10.49 -5.70 -3.17
C PHE A 58 9.03 -6.19 -3.20
N GLY A 59 8.31 -5.93 -4.30
CA GLY A 59 6.92 -6.34 -4.49
C GLY A 59 6.71 -7.85 -4.44
N ILE A 60 7.62 -8.62 -5.07
CA ILE A 60 7.57 -10.10 -5.01
C ILE A 60 7.81 -10.58 -3.57
N GLY A 61 8.81 -10.02 -2.90
CA GLY A 61 9.09 -10.35 -1.50
C GLY A 61 7.90 -10.05 -0.59
N ALA A 62 7.31 -8.87 -0.73
CA ALA A 62 6.13 -8.44 0.03
C ALA A 62 4.91 -9.32 -0.24
N PHE A 63 4.69 -9.72 -1.50
CA PHE A 63 3.63 -10.65 -1.89
C PHE A 63 3.79 -12.01 -1.19
N ILE A 64 4.98 -12.59 -1.23
CA ILE A 64 5.27 -13.88 -0.57
C ILE A 64 5.12 -13.75 0.96
N ALA A 65 5.54 -12.62 1.53
CA ALA A 65 5.40 -12.34 2.96
C ALA A 65 3.95 -12.33 3.46
N GLN A 66 2.95 -12.01 2.62
CA GLN A 66 1.55 -12.09 3.05
C GLN A 66 1.15 -13.53 3.39
N PHE A 67 1.61 -14.51 2.61
CA PHE A 67 1.32 -15.93 2.85
C PHE A 67 2.13 -16.48 4.03
N ILE A 68 3.44 -16.21 4.04
CA ILE A 68 4.33 -16.65 5.13
C ILE A 68 3.90 -16.00 6.44
N GLY A 69 3.56 -14.71 6.42
CA GLY A 69 3.13 -13.92 7.58
C GLY A 69 1.83 -14.45 8.19
N GLY A 70 0.83 -14.78 7.37
CA GLY A 70 -0.40 -15.41 7.88
C GLY A 70 -0.10 -16.74 8.59
N TYR A 71 0.62 -17.64 7.92
CA TYR A 71 0.97 -18.95 8.48
C TYR A 71 1.82 -18.85 9.76
N THR A 72 2.85 -17.99 9.77
CA THR A 72 3.73 -17.80 10.93
C THR A 72 3.02 -17.11 12.09
N THR A 73 2.15 -16.14 11.83
CA THR A 73 1.28 -15.51 12.84
C THR A 73 0.42 -16.56 13.54
N ASP A 74 -0.20 -17.45 12.77
CA ASP A 74 -1.10 -18.48 13.30
C ASP A 74 -0.35 -19.62 13.98
N ARG A 75 0.86 -19.98 13.50
CA ARG A 75 1.65 -21.11 14.01
C ARG A 75 2.58 -20.74 15.17
N TRP A 76 3.31 -19.63 15.06
CA TRP A 76 4.33 -19.20 16.01
C TRP A 76 3.84 -18.15 17.00
N GLY A 77 2.75 -17.45 16.69
CA GLY A 77 2.24 -16.36 17.51
C GLY A 77 2.43 -15.00 16.84
N ARG A 78 1.67 -14.01 17.31
CA ARG A 78 1.64 -12.68 16.69
C ARG A 78 2.90 -11.91 17.05
N ARG A 79 3.35 -12.01 18.31
CA ARG A 79 4.52 -11.28 18.80
C ARG A 79 5.83 -11.78 18.17
N PRO A 80 6.16 -13.08 18.14
CA PRO A 80 7.36 -13.59 17.48
C PRO A 80 7.43 -13.20 16.00
N THR A 81 6.33 -13.30 15.26
CA THR A 81 6.27 -12.93 13.84
C THR A 81 6.57 -11.45 13.63
N MET A 82 6.02 -10.57 14.49
CA MET A 82 6.38 -9.14 14.46
C MET A 82 7.86 -8.90 14.78
N LEU A 83 8.43 -9.58 15.78
CA LEU A 83 9.83 -9.39 16.16
C LEU A 83 10.80 -9.87 15.06
N ILE A 84 10.52 -11.00 14.41
CA ILE A 84 11.31 -11.50 13.28
C ILE A 84 11.34 -10.47 12.14
N SER A 85 10.17 -9.90 11.82
CA SER A 85 10.05 -8.84 10.82
C SER A 85 10.81 -7.57 11.22
N LEU A 86 10.53 -7.02 12.41
CA LEU A 86 11.04 -5.73 12.87
C LEU A 86 12.54 -5.73 13.20
N PHE A 87 13.15 -6.89 13.50
CA PHE A 87 14.60 -7.01 13.66
C PHE A 87 15.29 -7.53 12.40
N GLY A 88 14.60 -8.27 11.54
CA GLY A 88 15.12 -8.69 10.24
C GLY A 88 15.24 -7.55 9.24
N THR A 89 14.24 -6.65 9.17
CA THR A 89 14.26 -5.50 8.25
C THR A 89 15.50 -4.61 8.45
N PRO A 90 15.86 -4.14 9.67
CA PRO A 90 17.07 -3.37 9.90
C PRO A 90 18.35 -4.06 9.43
N ILE A 91 18.48 -5.38 9.63
CA ILE A 91 19.65 -6.15 9.18
C ILE A 91 19.75 -6.09 7.65
N VAL A 92 18.64 -6.34 6.95
CA VAL A 92 18.62 -6.30 5.48
C VAL A 92 18.89 -4.89 4.97
N LEU A 93 18.33 -3.85 5.59
CA LEU A 93 18.58 -2.45 5.22
C LEU A 93 20.07 -2.08 5.33
N LEU A 94 20.71 -2.44 6.44
CA LEU A 94 22.14 -2.16 6.65
C LEU A 94 23.01 -2.94 5.66
N VAL A 95 22.67 -4.20 5.38
CA VAL A 95 23.34 -4.98 4.32
C VAL A 95 23.17 -4.29 2.96
N LEU A 96 21.95 -3.91 2.59
CA LEU A 96 21.66 -3.26 1.30
C LEU A 96 22.42 -1.95 1.11
N SER A 97 22.70 -1.23 2.21
CA SER A 97 23.45 0.03 2.19
C SER A 97 24.92 -0.11 1.76
N VAL A 98 25.51 -1.31 1.88
CA VAL A 98 26.93 -1.57 1.54
C VAL A 98 27.11 -2.43 0.28
N LEU A 99 26.05 -3.05 -0.21
CA LEU A 99 26.10 -3.87 -1.42
C LEU A 99 26.34 -3.02 -2.68
N GLN A 100 27.07 -3.61 -3.62
CA GLN A 100 27.39 -3.01 -4.93
C GLN A 100 27.03 -3.93 -6.10
N ASP A 101 27.13 -5.25 -5.90
CA ASP A 101 26.78 -6.23 -6.92
C ASP A 101 25.27 -6.23 -7.21
N PHE A 102 24.93 -6.27 -8.50
CA PHE A 102 23.54 -6.26 -8.98
C PHE A 102 22.71 -7.40 -8.39
N SER A 103 23.24 -8.62 -8.39
CA SER A 103 22.51 -9.80 -7.91
C SER A 103 22.32 -9.75 -6.40
N ALA A 104 23.34 -9.27 -5.68
CA ALA A 104 23.24 -9.05 -4.24
C ALA A 104 22.19 -7.98 -3.89
N LEU A 105 22.17 -6.84 -4.61
CA LEU A 105 21.17 -5.78 -4.44
C LEU A 105 19.75 -6.29 -4.73
N ALA A 106 19.59 -7.07 -5.81
CA ALA A 106 18.33 -7.72 -6.16
C ALA A 106 17.83 -8.66 -5.06
N LEU A 107 18.71 -9.56 -4.56
CA LEU A 107 18.36 -10.51 -3.50
C LEU A 107 18.05 -9.80 -2.18
N ALA A 108 18.82 -8.79 -1.82
CA ALA A 108 18.60 -8.01 -0.61
C ALA A 108 17.28 -7.21 -0.68
N THR A 109 16.93 -6.67 -1.85
CA THR A 109 15.66 -5.94 -2.05
C THR A 109 14.45 -6.88 -1.98
N PHE A 110 14.57 -8.07 -2.55
CA PHE A 110 13.59 -9.14 -2.38
C PHE A 110 13.41 -9.54 -0.91
N ALA A 111 14.51 -9.78 -0.19
CA ALA A 111 14.49 -10.07 1.24
C ALA A 111 13.87 -8.92 2.05
N LEU A 112 14.17 -7.67 1.67
CA LEU A 112 13.60 -6.48 2.31
C LEU A 112 12.07 -6.48 2.17
N GLY A 113 11.54 -6.82 0.99
CA GLY A 113 10.11 -7.01 0.78
C GLY A 113 9.51 -8.03 1.73
N ILE A 114 10.18 -9.19 1.91
CA ILE A 114 9.70 -10.23 2.83
C ILE A 114 9.64 -9.70 4.26
N PHE A 115 10.77 -9.22 4.80
CA PHE A 115 10.84 -8.81 6.20
C PHE A 115 9.95 -7.60 6.48
N THR A 116 9.83 -6.64 5.56
CA THR A 116 9.03 -5.42 5.75
C THR A 116 7.53 -5.72 5.86
N ASP A 117 7.03 -6.69 5.10
CA ASP A 117 5.58 -6.97 5.06
C ASP A 117 5.13 -8.14 5.97
N LEU A 118 6.08 -8.94 6.48
CA LEU A 118 5.80 -10.09 7.34
C LEU A 118 5.02 -9.73 8.62
N TYR A 119 5.23 -8.55 9.21
CA TYR A 119 4.52 -8.15 10.43
C TYR A 119 3.06 -7.71 10.22
N ARG A 120 2.63 -7.42 8.98
CA ARG A 120 1.31 -6.81 8.74
C ARG A 120 0.14 -7.69 9.21
N PRO A 121 0.09 -9.01 8.90
CA PRO A 121 -0.97 -9.89 9.38
C PRO A 121 -1.00 -9.97 10.91
N ALA A 122 0.17 -10.11 11.54
CA ALA A 122 0.32 -10.16 12.98
C ALA A 122 -0.19 -8.88 13.66
N SER A 123 0.25 -7.70 13.19
CA SER A 123 -0.17 -6.41 13.73
C SER A 123 -1.67 -6.18 13.62
N SER A 124 -2.27 -6.53 12.48
CA SER A 124 -3.72 -6.43 12.30
C SER A 124 -4.48 -7.38 13.21
N ALA A 125 -3.98 -8.61 13.40
CA ALA A 125 -4.58 -9.56 14.31
C ALA A 125 -4.52 -9.06 15.76
N ILE A 126 -3.37 -8.58 16.25
CA ILE A 126 -3.27 -8.04 17.63
C ILE A 126 -4.31 -6.94 17.89
N ILE A 127 -4.54 -6.03 16.94
CA ILE A 127 -5.58 -4.99 17.08
C ILE A 127 -6.96 -5.62 17.25
N ILE A 128 -7.27 -6.66 16.47
CA ILE A 128 -8.55 -7.38 16.56
C ILE A 128 -8.72 -8.06 17.92
N ASP A 129 -7.65 -8.60 18.51
CA ASP A 129 -7.73 -9.31 19.79
C ASP A 129 -7.87 -8.38 20.99
N VAL A 130 -7.17 -7.24 20.97
CA VAL A 130 -7.14 -6.33 22.12
C VAL A 130 -8.24 -5.28 22.08
N VAL A 131 -8.77 -4.96 20.89
CA VAL A 131 -9.81 -3.94 20.71
C VAL A 131 -11.18 -4.58 20.58
N GLU A 132 -12.11 -4.13 21.44
CA GLU A 132 -13.52 -4.51 21.38
C GLU A 132 -14.13 -4.26 19.99
N PRO A 133 -15.03 -5.13 19.49
CA PRO A 133 -15.60 -5.04 18.15
C PRO A 133 -16.13 -3.66 17.76
N GLN A 134 -16.81 -2.99 18.70
CA GLN A 134 -17.38 -1.65 18.53
C GLN A 134 -16.34 -0.54 18.30
N HIS A 135 -15.12 -0.71 18.81
CA HIS A 135 -14.03 0.25 18.70
C HIS A 135 -13.05 -0.05 17.55
N ARG A 136 -13.12 -1.23 16.93
CA ARG A 136 -12.20 -1.65 15.86
C ARG A 136 -12.16 -0.70 14.65
N PRO A 137 -13.30 -0.22 14.10
CA PRO A 137 -13.24 0.72 12.97
C PRO A 137 -12.42 1.97 13.30
N ARG A 138 -12.63 2.53 14.50
CA ARG A 138 -11.88 3.69 15.00
C ARG A 138 -10.40 3.39 15.22
N ALA A 139 -10.05 2.22 15.75
CA ALA A 139 -8.66 1.79 15.91
C ALA A 139 -7.93 1.70 14.56
N PHE A 140 -8.58 1.12 13.53
CA PHE A 140 -8.02 1.07 12.19
C PHE A 140 -7.91 2.45 11.55
N SER A 141 -8.88 3.35 11.73
CA SER A 141 -8.78 4.74 11.29
C SER A 141 -7.59 5.47 11.93
N LEU A 142 -7.39 5.32 13.24
CA LEU A 142 -6.26 5.92 13.95
C LEU A 142 -4.91 5.37 13.46
N ARG A 143 -4.81 4.06 13.21
CA ARG A 143 -3.62 3.44 12.60
C ARG A 143 -3.36 4.00 11.21
N PHE A 144 -4.40 4.15 10.38
CA PHE A 144 -4.28 4.74 9.05
C PHE A 144 -3.75 6.18 9.11
N TRP A 145 -4.22 6.97 10.08
CA TRP A 145 -3.68 8.32 10.32
C TRP A 145 -2.20 8.31 10.71
N ALA A 146 -1.78 7.42 11.62
CA ALA A 146 -0.37 7.29 11.99
C ALA A 146 0.51 6.92 10.79
N ILE A 147 0.02 6.04 9.91
CA ILE A 147 0.73 5.65 8.70
C ILE A 147 0.94 6.85 7.77
N ASN A 148 -0.11 7.61 7.48
CA ASN A 148 -0.03 8.73 6.54
C ASN A 148 0.74 9.92 7.11
N LEU A 149 0.50 10.30 8.37
CA LEU A 149 1.27 11.36 9.02
C LEU A 149 2.75 11.00 9.12
N GLY A 150 3.05 9.78 9.54
CA GLY A 150 4.43 9.29 9.61
C GLY A 150 5.08 9.33 8.23
N ALA A 151 4.43 8.78 7.20
CA ALA A 151 4.97 8.77 5.84
C ALA A 151 5.21 10.18 5.28
N GLY A 152 4.30 11.14 5.50
CA GLY A 152 4.48 12.53 5.05
C GLY A 152 5.70 13.20 5.68
N VAL A 153 5.86 13.07 7.00
CA VAL A 153 7.06 13.57 7.69
C VAL A 153 8.30 12.81 7.22
N GLY A 154 8.17 11.50 7.07
CA GLY A 154 9.26 10.62 6.66
C GLY A 154 9.80 10.91 5.27
N LEU A 155 8.94 11.17 4.30
CA LEU A 155 9.35 11.54 2.95
C LEU A 155 10.07 12.89 2.91
N THR A 156 9.59 13.86 3.70
CA THR A 156 10.24 15.17 3.82
C THR A 156 11.64 15.05 4.43
N LEU A 157 11.76 14.32 5.55
CA LEU A 157 13.05 14.03 6.18
C LEU A 157 13.94 13.19 5.28
N GLY A 158 13.37 12.21 4.58
CA GLY A 158 14.04 11.36 3.61
C GLY A 158 14.69 12.18 2.49
N GLY A 159 13.98 13.16 1.93
CA GLY A 159 14.55 14.07 0.93
C GLY A 159 15.74 14.86 1.45
N MET A 160 15.65 15.37 2.69
CA MET A 160 16.76 16.08 3.34
C MET A 160 17.98 15.17 3.60
N LEU A 161 17.74 13.94 4.07
CA LEU A 161 18.80 12.96 4.31
C LEU A 161 19.44 12.47 3.00
N ALA A 162 18.64 12.26 1.96
CA ALA A 162 19.07 11.76 0.66
C ALA A 162 20.02 12.73 -0.03
N ARG A 163 19.71 14.03 0.05
CA ARG A 163 20.55 15.11 -0.48
C ARG A 163 21.96 15.11 0.12
N GLU A 164 22.09 14.81 1.41
CA GLU A 164 23.40 14.76 2.09
C GLU A 164 24.11 13.43 1.84
N ASN A 165 23.43 12.31 2.12
CA ASN A 165 23.96 10.96 1.90
C ASN A 165 22.84 9.91 1.99
N TYR A 166 22.59 9.17 0.90
CA TYR A 166 21.62 8.07 0.88
C TYR A 166 21.84 7.01 1.98
N GLN A 167 23.07 6.80 2.49
CA GLN A 167 23.32 5.90 3.62
C GLN A 167 22.53 6.28 4.88
N LEU A 168 22.26 7.58 5.08
CA LEU A 168 21.46 8.06 6.20
C LEU A 168 20.01 7.58 6.12
N LEU A 169 19.49 7.34 4.91
CA LEU A 169 18.16 6.74 4.72
C LEU A 169 18.12 5.33 5.28
N PHE A 170 19.13 4.51 4.95
CA PHE A 170 19.22 3.13 5.43
C PHE A 170 19.37 3.05 6.95
N ILE A 171 20.24 3.90 7.51
CA ILE A 171 20.48 3.94 8.95
C ILE A 171 19.23 4.45 9.69
N GLY A 172 18.61 5.52 9.19
CA GLY A 172 17.40 6.08 9.78
C GLY A 172 16.21 5.11 9.75
N ASP A 173 15.99 4.43 8.63
CA ASP A 173 14.95 3.42 8.47
C ASP A 173 15.22 2.20 9.38
N ALA A 174 16.47 1.74 9.43
CA ALA A 174 16.89 0.67 10.34
C ALA A 174 16.66 1.03 11.82
N ILE A 175 17.00 2.25 12.23
CA ILE A 175 16.80 2.72 13.62
C ILE A 175 15.32 2.78 13.96
N THR A 176 14.50 3.45 13.15
CA THR A 176 13.07 3.61 13.44
C THR A 176 12.34 2.27 13.45
N THR A 177 12.70 1.36 12.55
CA THR A 177 12.15 0.00 12.50
C THR A 177 12.58 -0.83 13.72
N ALA A 178 13.86 -0.77 14.11
CA ALA A 178 14.35 -1.44 15.32
C ALA A 178 13.70 -0.87 16.59
N LEU A 179 13.50 0.44 16.68
CA LEU A 179 12.78 1.08 17.79
C LEU A 179 11.35 0.56 17.90
N TYR A 180 10.66 0.36 16.77
CA TYR A 180 9.36 -0.30 16.80
C TYR A 180 9.47 -1.75 17.29
N GLY A 181 10.48 -2.50 16.84
CA GLY A 181 10.80 -3.84 17.36
C GLY A 181 10.97 -3.86 18.88
N LEU A 182 11.69 -2.89 19.44
CA LEU A 182 11.88 -2.73 20.89
C LEU A 182 10.57 -2.39 21.61
N VAL A 183 9.72 -1.54 21.03
CA VAL A 183 8.38 -1.26 21.59
C VAL A 183 7.57 -2.54 21.69
N ILE A 184 7.56 -3.39 20.66
CA ILE A 184 6.88 -4.69 20.68
C ILE A 184 7.53 -5.64 21.69
N LEU A 185 8.86 -5.67 21.75
CA LEU A 185 9.60 -6.56 22.63
C LEU A 185 9.27 -6.29 24.10
N PHE A 186 9.22 -5.03 24.51
CA PHE A 186 9.06 -4.66 25.92
C PHE A 186 7.61 -4.42 26.36
N PHE A 187 6.74 -3.93 25.46
CA PHE A 187 5.42 -3.43 25.85
C PHE A 187 4.23 -4.19 25.28
N VAL A 188 4.46 -5.15 24.38
CA VAL A 188 3.39 -5.98 23.79
C VAL A 188 3.61 -7.43 24.20
N THR A 189 2.63 -8.03 24.87
CA THR A 189 2.61 -9.46 25.19
C THR A 189 2.04 -10.29 24.05
N GLU A 190 2.32 -11.58 24.03
CA GLU A 190 1.68 -12.48 23.08
C GLU A 190 0.15 -12.48 23.29
N THR A 191 -0.60 -12.45 22.19
CA THR A 191 -2.07 -12.35 22.20
C THR A 191 -2.74 -13.53 21.50
N ARG A 192 -1.97 -14.43 20.86
CA ARG A 192 -2.50 -15.63 20.20
C ARG A 192 -3.45 -16.37 21.17
N PRO A 193 -4.71 -16.66 20.77
CA PRO A 193 -5.64 -17.39 21.61
C PRO A 193 -5.04 -18.73 21.99
N THR A 194 -5.09 -19.09 23.27
CA THR A 194 -4.64 -20.42 23.70
C THR A 194 -5.64 -21.44 23.14
N ARG A 195 -5.16 -22.62 22.70
CA ARG A 195 -5.97 -23.67 22.03
C ARG A 195 -7.28 -24.05 22.75
N GLN A 196 -7.41 -23.75 24.04
CA GLN A 196 -8.65 -23.93 24.82
C GLN A 196 -9.76 -22.90 24.49
N GLU A 197 -9.43 -21.68 24.07
CA GLU A 197 -10.41 -20.65 23.66
C GLU A 197 -10.87 -20.82 22.20
N SER A 198 -10.16 -21.63 21.42
CA SER A 198 -10.39 -21.83 19.99
C SER A 198 -11.30 -23.02 19.66
N GLN A 199 -11.97 -23.63 20.65
CA GLN A 199 -13.01 -24.61 20.33
C GLN A 199 -14.13 -23.89 19.58
N PRO A 200 -14.41 -24.25 18.32
CA PRO A 200 -15.58 -23.74 17.66
C PRO A 200 -16.79 -24.36 18.38
N THR A 201 -17.61 -23.56 19.04
CA THR A 201 -19.03 -23.87 19.21
C THR A 201 -19.69 -23.80 17.83
N LEU A 202 -19.33 -24.73 16.95
CA LEU A 202 -20.02 -24.96 15.69
C LEU A 202 -20.81 -26.24 15.88
N SER A 203 -22.06 -26.08 16.26
CA SER A 203 -23.10 -27.03 15.86
C SER A 203 -22.97 -27.22 14.34
N PRO A 204 -22.92 -28.46 13.82
CA PRO A 204 -22.94 -28.71 12.39
C PRO A 204 -24.37 -28.46 11.88
N GLU A 205 -24.79 -27.20 11.86
CA GLU A 205 -26.05 -26.80 11.27
C GLU A 205 -25.77 -26.44 9.81
N THR A 206 -26.15 -27.38 8.94
CA THR A 206 -26.38 -27.27 7.50
C THR A 206 -26.42 -25.85 6.96
N ALA A 207 -25.26 -25.31 6.59
CA ALA A 207 -25.20 -24.14 5.73
C ALA A 207 -25.65 -24.58 4.32
N PRO A 208 -26.63 -23.92 3.69
CA PRO A 208 -27.01 -24.23 2.32
C PRO A 208 -25.79 -24.04 1.42
N THR A 209 -25.39 -25.11 0.73
CA THR A 209 -24.41 -25.05 -0.35
C THR A 209 -24.99 -24.18 -1.46
N PRO A 210 -24.38 -23.03 -1.81
CA PRO A 210 -24.79 -22.28 -2.99
C PRO A 210 -24.64 -23.20 -4.22
N SER A 211 -25.55 -23.09 -5.18
CA SER A 211 -25.42 -23.80 -6.45
C SER A 211 -24.04 -23.53 -7.07
N GLU A 212 -23.40 -24.57 -7.60
CA GLU A 212 -22.04 -24.50 -8.18
C GLU A 212 -21.93 -23.42 -9.27
N THR A 213 -23.03 -23.14 -9.97
CA THR A 213 -23.17 -22.10 -10.99
C THR A 213 -23.06 -20.67 -10.44
N GLN A 214 -23.56 -20.40 -9.23
CA GLN A 214 -23.48 -19.07 -8.60
C GLN A 214 -22.04 -18.77 -8.12
N SER A 215 -21.27 -19.81 -7.78
CA SER A 215 -19.87 -19.68 -7.37
C SER A 215 -18.92 -19.28 -8.51
N GLY A 216 -19.22 -19.71 -9.76
CA GLY A 216 -18.39 -19.42 -10.93
C GLY A 216 -18.48 -17.95 -11.38
N GLY A 217 -19.69 -17.39 -11.44
CA GLY A 217 -19.90 -15.99 -11.81
C GLY A 217 -19.27 -15.00 -10.82
N VAL A 218 -19.36 -15.29 -9.52
CA VAL A 218 -18.71 -14.50 -8.46
C VAL A 218 -17.20 -14.56 -8.60
N LEU A 219 -16.61 -15.76 -8.80
CA LEU A 219 -15.16 -15.90 -8.99
C LEU A 219 -14.68 -15.09 -10.21
N LEU A 220 -15.35 -15.20 -11.36
CA LEU A 220 -14.98 -14.47 -12.57
C LEU A 220 -15.04 -12.95 -12.36
N PHE A 221 -16.06 -12.45 -11.66
CA PHE A 221 -16.15 -11.04 -11.33
C PHE A 221 -15.06 -10.60 -10.34
N VAL A 222 -14.74 -11.42 -9.33
CA VAL A 222 -13.62 -11.15 -8.42
C VAL A 222 -12.30 -11.10 -9.20
N LEU A 223 -12.06 -12.02 -10.14
CA LEU A 223 -10.87 -12.01 -11.00
C LEU A 223 -10.82 -10.75 -11.88
N LEU A 224 -11.96 -10.32 -12.44
CA LEU A 224 -12.06 -9.06 -13.18
C LEU A 224 -11.67 -7.86 -12.31
N ILE A 225 -12.29 -7.71 -11.12
CA ILE A 225 -11.97 -6.60 -10.20
C ILE A 225 -10.51 -6.67 -9.76
N THR A 226 -9.97 -7.86 -9.54
CA THR A 226 -8.57 -8.08 -9.18
C THR A 226 -7.64 -7.62 -10.30
N LEU A 227 -7.93 -7.97 -11.56
CA LEU A 227 -7.16 -7.53 -12.71
C LEU A 227 -7.17 -5.99 -12.87
N LEU A 228 -8.35 -5.36 -12.78
CA LEU A 228 -8.46 -3.91 -12.86
C LEU A 228 -7.72 -3.21 -11.71
N THR A 229 -7.79 -3.79 -10.50
CA THR A 229 -7.07 -3.30 -9.32
C THR A 229 -5.56 -3.45 -9.49
N LEU A 230 -5.09 -4.54 -10.09
CA LEU A 230 -3.68 -4.78 -10.38
C LEU A 230 -3.13 -3.71 -11.34
N ILE A 231 -3.84 -3.46 -12.43
CA ILE A 231 -3.44 -2.48 -13.45
C ILE A 231 -3.32 -1.08 -12.82
N ILE A 232 -4.33 -0.66 -12.06
CA ILE A 232 -4.30 0.67 -11.40
C ILE A 232 -3.21 0.72 -10.33
N ASN A 233 -3.00 -0.35 -9.56
CA ASN A 233 -1.89 -0.39 -8.62
C ASN A 233 -0.54 -0.26 -9.35
N ALA A 234 -0.34 -0.91 -10.49
CA ALA A 234 0.90 -0.79 -11.25
C ALA A 234 1.16 0.66 -11.72
N VAL A 235 0.12 1.41 -12.11
CA VAL A 235 0.21 2.84 -12.41
C VAL A 235 0.50 3.65 -11.14
N TYR A 236 -0.21 3.39 -10.05
CA TYR A 236 0.01 4.08 -8.78
C TYR A 236 1.45 3.93 -8.29
N ARG A 237 2.07 2.76 -8.49
CA ARG A 237 3.44 2.44 -8.05
C ARG A 237 4.56 3.19 -8.80
N GLN A 238 4.23 4.02 -9.79
CA GLN A 238 5.21 4.90 -10.41
C GLN A 238 5.81 5.92 -9.43
N VAL A 239 5.06 6.33 -8.39
CA VAL A 239 5.56 7.18 -7.30
C VAL A 239 6.80 6.59 -6.60
N ASP A 240 6.88 5.26 -6.48
CA ASP A 240 7.94 4.55 -5.77
C ASP A 240 9.20 4.34 -6.66
N ALA A 241 9.10 4.54 -7.98
CA ALA A 241 10.13 4.11 -8.93
C ALA A 241 10.57 5.16 -9.94
N THR A 242 9.63 5.80 -10.63
CA THR A 242 9.91 6.65 -11.79
C THR A 242 9.67 8.12 -11.52
N LEU A 243 8.75 8.47 -10.61
CA LEU A 243 8.44 9.88 -10.31
C LEU A 243 9.67 10.64 -9.78
N GLY A 244 10.42 10.04 -8.85
CA GLY A 244 11.64 10.65 -8.31
C GLY A 244 12.67 10.90 -9.41
N LEU A 245 12.86 9.92 -10.32
CA LEU A 245 13.80 10.05 -11.44
C LEU A 245 13.40 11.22 -12.36
N ALA A 246 12.13 11.31 -12.73
CA ALA A 246 11.63 12.38 -13.60
C ALA A 246 11.75 13.77 -12.97
N MET A 247 11.56 13.87 -11.66
CA MET A 247 11.78 15.13 -10.94
C MET A 247 13.26 15.56 -11.00
N ILE A 248 14.19 14.62 -10.79
CA ILE A 248 15.63 14.91 -10.88
C ILE A 248 16.04 15.29 -12.32
N ASP A 249 15.50 14.60 -13.34
CA ASP A 249 15.77 14.93 -14.76
C ASP A 249 15.25 16.33 -15.13
N SER A 250 14.12 16.74 -14.55
CA SER A 250 13.57 18.10 -14.64
C SER A 250 14.38 19.16 -13.85
N GLY A 251 15.50 18.79 -13.23
CA GLY A 251 16.37 19.68 -12.47
C GLY A 251 15.94 19.96 -11.03
N LEU A 252 15.02 19.17 -10.49
CA LEU A 252 14.64 19.23 -9.07
C LEU A 252 15.58 18.38 -8.20
N THR A 253 15.48 18.53 -6.89
CA THR A 253 16.30 17.82 -5.90
C THR A 253 15.52 16.74 -5.16
N GLU A 254 16.23 15.89 -4.41
CA GLU A 254 15.63 14.89 -3.52
C GLU A 254 14.76 15.54 -2.45
N VAL A 255 15.10 16.77 -2.04
CA VAL A 255 14.30 17.57 -1.10
C VAL A 255 12.97 17.98 -1.73
N ASP A 256 12.98 18.39 -3.00
CA ASP A 256 11.76 18.75 -3.72
C ASP A 256 10.84 17.54 -3.89
N PHE A 257 11.40 16.37 -4.24
CA PHE A 257 10.66 15.11 -4.26
C PHE A 257 10.03 14.80 -2.91
N GLY A 258 10.80 14.90 -1.82
CA GLY A 258 10.30 14.69 -0.46
C GLY A 258 9.11 15.60 -0.12
N TRP A 259 9.20 16.90 -0.43
CA TRP A 259 8.10 17.85 -0.21
C TRP A 259 6.88 17.58 -1.10
N VAL A 260 7.09 17.31 -2.39
CA VAL A 260 6.01 17.05 -3.34
C VAL A 260 5.24 15.79 -2.94
N VAL A 261 5.92 14.70 -2.58
CA VAL A 261 5.21 13.47 -2.14
C VAL A 261 4.60 13.67 -0.74
N ALA A 262 5.16 14.50 0.13
CA ALA A 262 4.52 14.83 1.42
C ALA A 262 3.14 15.50 1.28
N ILE A 263 2.85 16.15 0.13
CA ILE A 263 1.52 16.68 -0.18
C ILE A 263 0.47 15.57 -0.20
N ASN A 264 0.81 14.36 -0.68
CA ASN A 264 -0.10 13.21 -0.66
C ASN A 264 -0.62 12.91 0.75
N ALA A 265 0.29 12.82 1.73
CA ALA A 265 -0.08 12.57 3.12
C ALA A 265 -1.01 13.66 3.69
N LEU A 266 -0.73 14.92 3.37
CA LEU A 266 -1.57 16.05 3.79
C LEU A 266 -2.97 15.97 3.18
N VAL A 267 -3.07 15.71 1.88
CA VAL A 267 -4.34 15.58 1.16
C VAL A 267 -5.15 14.41 1.72
N ILE A 268 -4.53 13.25 1.97
CA ILE A 268 -5.19 12.09 2.59
C ILE A 268 -5.75 12.48 3.97
N VAL A 269 -4.90 13.01 4.84
CA VAL A 269 -5.26 13.40 6.20
C VAL A 269 -6.44 14.39 6.22
N LEU A 270 -6.43 15.40 5.36
CA LEU A 270 -7.45 16.45 5.33
C LEU A 270 -8.74 16.00 4.64
N LEU A 271 -8.65 15.23 3.55
CA LEU A 271 -9.75 15.03 2.63
C LEU A 271 -10.40 13.64 2.72
N THR A 272 -9.72 12.60 3.22
CA THR A 272 -10.25 11.22 3.19
C THR A 272 -11.61 11.11 3.88
N LEU A 273 -11.80 11.69 5.06
CA LEU A 273 -13.07 11.61 5.78
C LEU A 273 -14.20 12.37 5.07
N SER A 274 -13.90 13.55 4.54
CA SER A 274 -14.88 14.42 3.86
C SER A 274 -15.34 13.82 2.54
N LEU A 275 -14.39 13.40 1.70
CA LEU A 275 -14.67 12.82 0.39
C LEU A 275 -15.43 11.50 0.51
N ASN A 276 -15.00 10.59 1.39
CA ASN A 276 -15.67 9.30 1.55
C ASN A 276 -17.15 9.48 1.95
N ARG A 277 -17.42 10.36 2.92
CA ARG A 277 -18.80 10.65 3.35
C ARG A 277 -19.66 11.21 2.22
N HIS A 278 -19.11 12.07 1.36
CA HIS A 278 -19.85 12.62 0.23
C HIS A 278 -20.10 11.56 -0.87
N MET A 279 -19.13 10.68 -1.06
CA MET A 279 -19.14 9.66 -2.12
C MET A 279 -19.96 8.42 -1.78
N GLU A 280 -20.24 8.15 -0.50
CA GLU A 280 -21.14 7.09 -0.06
C GLU A 280 -22.55 7.15 -0.69
N ARG A 281 -22.99 8.34 -1.09
CA ARG A 281 -24.29 8.57 -1.74
C ARG A 281 -24.33 8.21 -3.22
N HIS A 282 -23.16 8.00 -3.83
CA HIS A 282 -23.02 7.79 -5.26
C HIS A 282 -22.82 6.31 -5.60
N ASN A 283 -23.03 5.96 -6.87
CA ASN A 283 -22.80 4.60 -7.33
C ASN A 283 -21.30 4.25 -7.23
N ARG A 284 -20.96 3.17 -6.51
CA ARG A 284 -19.58 2.76 -6.25
C ARG A 284 -18.73 2.61 -7.52
N PHE A 285 -19.31 2.12 -8.63
CA PHE A 285 -18.58 1.95 -9.90
C PHE A 285 -18.25 3.29 -10.56
N TRP A 286 -19.14 4.29 -10.44
CA TRP A 286 -18.88 5.65 -10.89
C TRP A 286 -17.80 6.34 -10.05
N VAL A 287 -17.85 6.16 -8.72
CA VAL A 287 -16.82 6.70 -7.83
C VAL A 287 -15.45 6.08 -8.14
N MET A 288 -15.38 4.77 -8.38
CA MET A 288 -14.14 4.11 -8.80
C MET A 288 -13.65 4.60 -10.16
N ALA A 289 -14.53 4.72 -11.16
CA ALA A 289 -14.15 5.21 -12.48
C ALA A 289 -13.62 6.66 -12.43
N LEU A 290 -14.28 7.53 -11.66
CA LEU A 290 -13.79 8.89 -11.40
C LEU A 290 -12.42 8.87 -10.73
N GLY A 291 -12.25 8.04 -9.69
CA GLY A 291 -10.96 7.96 -9.00
C GLY A 291 -9.83 7.44 -9.88
N PHE A 292 -10.09 6.43 -10.71
CA PHE A 292 -9.10 5.96 -11.69
C PHE A 292 -8.76 7.01 -12.72
N LEU A 293 -9.76 7.77 -13.21
CA LEU A 293 -9.51 8.87 -14.13
C LEU A 293 -8.68 9.98 -13.47
N LEU A 294 -8.93 10.31 -12.20
CA LEU A 294 -8.12 11.29 -11.44
C LEU A 294 -6.67 10.82 -11.25
N ILE A 295 -6.44 9.52 -11.00
CA ILE A 295 -5.08 8.94 -10.99
C ILE A 295 -4.41 9.12 -12.36
N GLY A 296 -5.12 8.78 -13.43
CA GLY A 296 -4.63 8.93 -14.80
C GLY A 296 -4.30 10.37 -15.14
N ILE A 297 -5.18 11.31 -14.84
CA ILE A 297 -4.97 12.76 -15.08
C ILE A 297 -3.78 13.24 -14.24
N GLY A 298 -3.68 12.81 -12.97
CA GLY A 298 -2.58 13.19 -12.09
C GLY A 298 -1.21 12.83 -12.66
N TYR A 299 -1.05 11.62 -13.20
CA TYR A 299 0.18 11.25 -13.92
C TYR A 299 0.30 11.92 -15.29
N GLY A 300 -0.79 12.03 -16.05
CA GLY A 300 -0.79 12.61 -17.39
C GLY A 300 -0.41 14.10 -17.43
N VAL A 301 -0.65 14.84 -16.35
CA VAL A 301 -0.24 16.24 -16.21
C VAL A 301 1.29 16.40 -16.25
N TYR A 302 2.06 15.36 -15.91
CA TYR A 302 3.53 15.42 -15.93
C TYR A 302 4.13 15.54 -17.33
N VAL A 303 3.37 15.31 -18.41
CA VAL A 303 3.79 15.63 -19.80
C VAL A 303 4.05 17.14 -19.99
N PHE A 304 3.49 17.99 -19.13
CA PHE A 304 3.61 19.44 -19.23
C PHE A 304 4.68 20.04 -18.30
N THR A 305 5.57 19.22 -17.73
CA THR A 305 6.64 19.69 -16.83
C THR A 305 7.59 20.66 -17.53
N ASP A 306 8.00 20.33 -18.76
CA ASP A 306 8.89 21.17 -19.59
C ASP A 306 8.27 22.52 -19.97
N ALA A 307 6.93 22.58 -20.02
CA ALA A 307 6.21 23.81 -20.38
C ALA A 307 6.19 24.84 -19.25
N ILE A 308 6.41 24.44 -17.98
CA ILE A 308 6.35 25.33 -16.81
C ILE A 308 7.56 25.07 -15.89
N PRO A 309 8.78 25.55 -16.24
CA PRO A 309 9.96 25.39 -15.40
C PRO A 309 9.82 26.12 -14.05
N PRO A 310 10.28 25.54 -12.91
CA PRO A 310 11.06 24.30 -12.78
C PRO A 310 10.20 23.02 -12.64
N GLY A 311 8.92 23.03 -13.03
CA GLY A 311 8.06 21.84 -13.03
C GLY A 311 7.45 21.46 -11.66
N THR A 312 7.96 22.01 -10.54
CA THR A 312 7.51 21.65 -9.18
C THR A 312 5.99 21.79 -8.98
N LEU A 313 5.37 22.83 -9.54
CA LEU A 313 3.92 23.04 -9.44
C LEU A 313 3.14 21.99 -10.24
N VAL A 314 3.67 21.55 -11.38
CA VAL A 314 3.08 20.49 -12.21
C VAL A 314 3.13 19.16 -11.46
N PHE A 315 4.28 18.85 -10.85
CA PHE A 315 4.44 17.67 -10.00
C PHE A 315 3.50 17.70 -8.78
N ALA A 316 3.45 18.82 -8.05
CA ALA A 316 2.55 18.99 -6.91
C ALA A 316 1.06 18.85 -7.31
N LEU A 317 0.66 19.43 -8.44
CA LEU A 317 -0.71 19.30 -8.96
C LEU A 317 -1.04 17.84 -9.29
N GLY A 318 -0.13 17.13 -9.97
CA GLY A 318 -0.31 15.72 -10.26
C GLY A 318 -0.46 14.89 -8.99
N VAL A 319 0.39 15.13 -7.97
CA VAL A 319 0.25 14.52 -6.63
C VAL A 319 -1.12 14.74 -6.03
N VAL A 320 -1.61 15.98 -6.00
CA VAL A 320 -2.96 16.25 -5.48
C VAL A 320 -4.01 15.45 -6.25
N LEU A 321 -3.96 15.44 -7.58
CA LEU A 321 -4.95 14.78 -8.43
C LEU A 321 -4.96 13.26 -8.26
N TRP A 322 -3.80 12.60 -8.34
CA TRP A 322 -3.77 11.15 -8.15
C TRP A 322 -4.03 10.74 -6.70
N THR A 323 -3.74 11.60 -5.72
CA THR A 323 -4.12 11.38 -4.32
C THR A 323 -5.64 11.43 -4.13
N LEU A 324 -6.33 12.39 -4.77
CA LEU A 324 -7.80 12.42 -4.75
C LEU A 324 -8.38 11.12 -5.32
N GLY A 325 -7.81 10.64 -6.42
CA GLY A 325 -8.21 9.36 -7.01
C GLY A 325 -7.93 8.14 -6.11
N GLU A 326 -6.80 8.14 -5.40
CA GLU A 326 -6.45 7.14 -4.39
C GLU A 326 -7.51 7.08 -3.27
N ILE A 327 -7.87 8.24 -2.71
CA ILE A 327 -8.88 8.34 -1.63
C ILE A 327 -10.21 7.71 -2.06
N LEU A 328 -10.66 8.02 -3.28
CA LEU A 328 -11.93 7.51 -3.82
C LEU A 328 -11.92 6.00 -4.06
N THR A 329 -10.76 5.43 -4.40
CA THR A 329 -10.67 4.04 -4.86
C THR A 329 -10.24 3.07 -3.76
N ALA A 330 -9.48 3.50 -2.76
CA ALA A 330 -8.91 2.62 -1.74
C ALA A 330 -9.92 1.70 -1.00
N PRO A 331 -11.13 2.16 -0.57
CA PRO A 331 -12.04 1.29 0.18
C PRO A 331 -12.99 0.45 -0.69
N LEU A 332 -13.12 0.75 -1.99
CA LEU A 332 -14.22 0.24 -2.80
C LEU A 332 -14.03 -1.19 -3.33
N PRO A 333 -12.86 -1.61 -3.86
CA PRO A 333 -12.65 -2.98 -4.32
C PRO A 333 -12.90 -4.02 -3.22
N THR A 334 -12.39 -3.76 -2.02
CA THR A 334 -12.53 -4.68 -0.87
C THR A 334 -13.98 -4.79 -0.42
N ALA A 335 -14.72 -3.67 -0.38
CA ALA A 335 -16.14 -3.65 -0.06
C ALA A 335 -17.00 -4.36 -1.12
N ILE A 336 -16.76 -4.11 -2.41
CA ILE A 336 -17.48 -4.75 -3.52
C ILE A 336 -17.29 -6.26 -3.49
N VAL A 337 -16.05 -6.73 -3.30
CA VAL A 337 -15.77 -8.17 -3.19
C VAL A 337 -16.40 -8.75 -1.94
N ALA A 338 -16.39 -8.06 -0.79
CA ALA A 338 -17.01 -8.54 0.44
C ALA A 338 -18.53 -8.76 0.32
N ASP A 339 -19.22 -7.86 -0.40
CA ASP A 339 -20.68 -7.85 -0.55
C ASP A 339 -21.21 -9.01 -1.40
N ILE A 340 -20.46 -9.47 -2.39
CA ILE A 340 -20.85 -10.59 -3.28
C ILE A 340 -20.29 -11.94 -2.82
N SER A 341 -19.30 -11.91 -1.92
CA SER A 341 -18.64 -13.12 -1.46
C SER A 341 -19.52 -13.90 -0.47
N PRO A 342 -19.75 -15.21 -0.68
CA PRO A 342 -20.32 -16.08 0.34
C PRO A 342 -19.49 -16.04 1.61
N ILE A 343 -20.15 -16.05 2.78
CA ILE A 343 -19.50 -15.88 4.09
C ILE A 343 -18.32 -16.86 4.27
N HIS A 344 -18.50 -18.12 3.89
CA HIS A 344 -17.49 -19.19 4.02
C HIS A 344 -16.32 -19.09 3.02
N ARG A 345 -16.45 -18.31 1.93
CA ARG A 345 -15.41 -18.09 0.90
C ARG A 345 -14.89 -16.66 0.84
N ARG A 346 -15.39 -15.76 1.70
CA ARG A 346 -15.01 -14.35 1.72
C ARG A 346 -13.50 -14.15 1.91
N GLY A 347 -12.87 -14.94 2.79
CA GLY A 347 -11.42 -14.88 2.98
C GLY A 347 -10.64 -15.21 1.71
N MET A 348 -11.05 -16.24 0.97
CA MET A 348 -10.43 -16.63 -0.31
C MET A 348 -10.55 -15.50 -1.35
N TYR A 349 -11.75 -14.95 -1.55
CA TYR A 349 -11.95 -13.88 -2.53
C TYR A 349 -11.23 -12.58 -2.16
N GLN A 350 -11.17 -12.23 -0.87
CA GLN A 350 -10.36 -11.11 -0.39
C GLN A 350 -8.85 -11.38 -0.60
N GLY A 351 -8.39 -12.62 -0.43
CA GLY A 351 -7.02 -13.02 -0.74
C GLY A 351 -6.67 -12.88 -2.22
N ILE A 352 -7.58 -13.28 -3.12
CA ILE A 352 -7.42 -13.09 -4.57
C ILE A 352 -7.30 -11.60 -4.88
N LEU A 353 -8.19 -10.75 -4.35
CA LEU A 353 -8.09 -9.30 -4.52
C LEU A 353 -6.77 -8.74 -3.95
N GLY A 354 -6.35 -9.22 -2.76
CA GLY A 354 -5.12 -8.82 -2.10
C GLY A 354 -3.87 -9.06 -2.96
N SER A 355 -3.87 -10.11 -3.77
CA SER A 355 -2.75 -10.43 -4.68
C SER A 355 -2.44 -9.32 -5.68
N ALA A 356 -3.45 -8.54 -6.09
CA ALA A 356 -3.29 -7.43 -7.02
C ALA A 356 -2.36 -6.34 -6.47
N TYR A 357 -2.40 -6.06 -5.17
CA TYR A 357 -1.57 -5.04 -4.56
C TYR A 357 -0.10 -5.45 -4.54
N GLY A 358 0.20 -6.70 -4.15
CA GLY A 358 1.57 -7.24 -4.14
C GLY A 358 2.16 -7.32 -5.54
N MET A 359 1.42 -7.86 -6.51
CA MET A 359 1.85 -7.89 -7.90
C MET A 359 2.01 -6.49 -8.51
N GLY A 360 1.20 -5.51 -8.10
CA GLY A 360 1.32 -4.13 -8.54
C GLY A 360 2.67 -3.51 -8.20
N TYR A 361 3.23 -3.80 -7.01
CA TYR A 361 4.58 -3.37 -6.60
C TYR A 361 5.70 -3.96 -7.47
N PHE A 362 5.45 -5.08 -8.14
CA PHE A 362 6.41 -5.68 -9.07
C PHE A 362 6.19 -5.13 -10.49
N VAL A 363 4.98 -5.28 -11.02
CA VAL A 363 4.65 -4.92 -12.41
C VAL A 363 4.83 -3.43 -12.66
N GLY A 364 4.44 -2.57 -11.71
CA GLY A 364 4.51 -1.12 -11.84
C GLY A 364 5.93 -0.60 -12.08
N PRO A 365 6.87 -0.74 -11.11
CA PRO A 365 8.25 -0.29 -11.28
C PRO A 365 8.96 -0.94 -12.48
N ALA A 366 8.76 -2.25 -12.69
CA ALA A 366 9.42 -2.97 -13.80
C ALA A 366 8.99 -2.44 -15.17
N LEU A 367 7.68 -2.33 -15.43
CA LEU A 367 7.17 -1.78 -16.70
C LEU A 367 7.44 -0.28 -16.80
N GLY A 368 7.31 0.45 -15.70
CA GLY A 368 7.55 1.89 -15.64
C GLY A 368 8.96 2.25 -16.06
N GLY A 369 9.97 1.60 -15.48
CA GLY A 369 11.36 1.84 -15.87
C GLY A 369 11.72 1.35 -17.26
N LEU A 370 11.06 0.29 -17.75
CA LEU A 370 11.23 -0.16 -19.14
C LEU A 370 10.70 0.88 -20.14
N ILE A 371 9.53 1.45 -19.88
CA ILE A 371 8.95 2.50 -20.72
C ILE A 371 9.80 3.76 -20.62
N LEU A 372 10.16 4.18 -19.41
CA LEU A 372 10.99 5.35 -19.17
C LEU A 372 12.33 5.27 -19.91
N SER A 373 13.02 4.13 -19.81
CA SER A 373 14.33 3.94 -20.47
C SER A 373 14.28 3.84 -21.99
N ARG A 374 13.19 3.31 -22.56
CA ARG A 374 13.10 3.05 -24.02
C ARG A 374 12.32 4.11 -24.79
N ALA A 375 11.34 4.74 -24.16
CA ALA A 375 10.39 5.65 -24.81
C ALA A 375 10.33 7.04 -24.15
N GLY A 376 11.00 7.25 -23.01
CA GLY A 376 11.07 8.53 -22.32
C GLY A 376 9.89 8.79 -21.37
N GLU A 377 9.94 9.96 -20.72
CA GLU A 377 8.99 10.38 -19.68
C GLU A 377 7.58 10.61 -20.23
N ASP A 378 7.46 11.34 -21.32
CA ASP A 378 6.16 11.63 -21.95
C ASP A 378 5.39 10.35 -22.27
N ALA A 379 6.09 9.35 -22.84
CA ALA A 379 5.48 8.06 -23.15
C ALA A 379 4.98 7.36 -21.88
N LEU A 380 5.76 7.38 -20.78
CA LEU A 380 5.35 6.80 -19.50
C LEU A 380 4.08 7.45 -18.96
N TRP A 381 4.03 8.79 -18.93
CA TRP A 381 2.91 9.55 -18.38
C TRP A 381 1.65 9.43 -19.24
N ILE A 382 1.78 9.43 -20.57
CA ILE A 382 0.68 9.16 -21.50
C ILE A 382 0.15 7.74 -21.31
N VAL A 383 1.02 6.73 -21.19
CA VAL A 383 0.61 5.34 -20.95
C VAL A 383 -0.14 5.23 -19.62
N CYS A 384 0.31 5.89 -18.56
CA CYS A 384 -0.40 5.92 -17.27
C CYS A 384 -1.81 6.53 -17.42
N PHE A 385 -1.92 7.68 -18.07
CA PHE A 385 -3.21 8.34 -18.32
C PHE A 385 -4.17 7.46 -19.13
N VAL A 386 -3.72 6.96 -20.28
CA VAL A 386 -4.54 6.13 -21.19
C VAL A 386 -4.97 4.84 -20.51
N THR A 387 -4.06 4.19 -19.79
CA THR A 387 -4.36 2.95 -19.04
C THR A 387 -5.45 3.20 -17.99
N CYS A 388 -5.32 4.27 -17.20
CA CYS A 388 -6.33 4.65 -16.21
C CYS A 388 -7.68 5.00 -16.86
N ALA A 389 -7.69 5.69 -18.00
CA ALA A 389 -8.91 6.01 -18.74
C ALA A 389 -9.61 4.75 -19.27
N ILE A 390 -8.84 3.79 -19.82
CA ILE A 390 -9.36 2.49 -20.26
C ILE A 390 -9.97 1.73 -19.08
N VAL A 391 -9.27 1.63 -17.95
CA VAL A 391 -9.78 0.93 -16.77
C VAL A 391 -11.03 1.62 -16.21
N ALA A 392 -11.08 2.96 -16.19
CA ALA A 392 -12.28 3.71 -15.81
C ALA A 392 -13.47 3.38 -16.72
N ALA A 393 -13.25 3.32 -18.04
CA ALA A 393 -14.27 2.93 -19.01
C ALA A 393 -14.71 1.46 -18.82
N MET A 394 -13.78 0.53 -18.60
CA MET A 394 -14.10 -0.89 -18.32
C MET A 394 -14.88 -1.05 -17.02
N MET A 395 -14.61 -0.22 -16.00
CA MET A 395 -15.35 -0.25 -14.74
C MET A 395 -16.84 0.05 -14.95
N LEU A 396 -17.16 1.00 -15.84
CA LEU A 396 -18.54 1.39 -16.15
C LEU A 396 -19.21 0.49 -17.18
N THR A 397 -18.49 0.02 -18.19
CA THR A 397 -19.06 -0.72 -19.33
C THR A 397 -19.08 -2.23 -19.13
N ILE A 398 -18.15 -2.77 -18.32
CA ILE A 398 -18.01 -4.22 -18.09
C ILE A 398 -18.32 -4.58 -16.64
N ALA A 399 -17.60 -3.99 -15.68
CA ALA A 399 -17.72 -4.40 -14.28
C ALA A 399 -19.09 -4.05 -13.69
N GLN A 400 -19.59 -2.82 -13.89
CA GLN A 400 -20.89 -2.41 -13.36
C GLN A 400 -22.06 -3.26 -13.91
N PRO A 401 -22.20 -3.53 -15.22
CA PRO A 401 -23.25 -4.40 -15.73
C PRO A 401 -23.11 -5.84 -15.26
N PHE A 402 -21.89 -6.37 -15.17
CA PHE A 402 -21.66 -7.73 -14.66
C PHE A 402 -22.09 -7.83 -13.19
N PHE A 403 -21.71 -6.87 -12.35
CA PHE A 403 -22.16 -6.82 -10.96
C PHE A 403 -23.69 -6.77 -10.83
N ARG A 404 -24.37 -5.98 -11.67
CA ARG A 404 -25.84 -5.93 -11.70
C ARG A 404 -26.44 -7.31 -12.02
N ARG A 405 -25.91 -8.00 -13.04
CA ARG A 405 -26.37 -9.35 -13.43
C ARG A 405 -26.21 -10.36 -12.29
N LEU A 406 -25.11 -10.28 -11.54
CA LEU A 406 -24.87 -11.16 -10.39
C LEU A 406 -25.88 -10.95 -9.26
N ARG A 407 -26.36 -9.71 -9.03
CA ARG A 407 -27.36 -9.42 -7.99
C ARG A 407 -28.80 -9.72 -8.41
N THR A 408 -29.10 -9.68 -9.71
CA THR A 408 -30.45 -9.94 -10.24
C THR A 408 -30.68 -11.39 -10.63
N ALA A 409 -29.65 -12.24 -10.63
CA ALA A 409 -29.81 -13.66 -10.89
C ALA A 409 -30.67 -14.30 -9.77
N PRO A 410 -31.76 -15.01 -10.09
CA PRO A 410 -32.59 -15.66 -9.08
C PRO A 410 -31.73 -16.65 -8.27
N PRO A 411 -31.98 -16.78 -6.95
CA PRO A 411 -31.39 -17.87 -6.19
C PRO A 411 -31.84 -19.19 -6.82
N ALA A 412 -30.87 -19.98 -7.28
CA ALA A 412 -31.11 -21.25 -7.94
C ALA A 412 -31.62 -22.31 -6.96
#